data_AF-A0A0L0WC72-F1
#
_entry.id   AF-A0A0L0WC72-F1
#
_cell.length_a   1.000
_cell.length_b   1.000
_cell.length_c   1.000
_cell.angle_alpha   90.00
_cell.angle_beta   90.00
_cell.angle_gamma   90.00
#
_symmetry.space_group_name_H-M   'P 1'
#
loop_
_entity.id
_entity.type
_entity.pdbx_description
1 polymer ?
#
loop_
_entity_poly.entity_id
_entity_poly.type
_entity_poly.pdbx_seq_one_letter_code
_entity_poly.pdbx_strand_id
1 'polypeptide(L)'
;MIDNIWIAIMEGDSLLEKTYNHIAFKVSEKDIDKYFDRIKKLGVEIKEPRPRAEGEAYSIYFYDYDNHLFELHTGTLDERLERYKK
;
A
#
# COMPACT_ATOMS: atom_id res chain seq x y z
N MET A 1 13.29 -10.97 -6.91
CA MET A 1 13.35 -9.51 -6.74
C MET A 1 12.02 -8.93 -7.17
N ILE A 2 11.51 -7.92 -6.47
CA ILE A 2 10.42 -7.08 -6.98
C ILE A 2 11.12 -5.94 -7.69
N ASP A 3 11.17 -5.99 -9.03
CA ASP A 3 12.07 -5.16 -9.84
C ASP A 3 13.52 -5.21 -9.33
N ASN A 4 14.05 -4.08 -8.84
CA ASN A 4 15.40 -3.93 -8.29
C ASN A 4 15.42 -3.95 -6.75
N ILE A 5 14.32 -4.32 -6.11
CA ILE A 5 14.20 -4.38 -4.65
C ILE A 5 14.47 -5.80 -4.18
N TRP A 6 15.46 -5.92 -3.28
CA TRP A 6 15.71 -7.14 -2.52
C TRP A 6 14.95 -7.07 -1.20
N ILE A 7 14.07 -8.05 -0.98
CA ILE A 7 13.30 -8.22 0.25
C ILE A 7 13.70 -9.58 0.84
N ALA A 8 14.07 -9.58 2.11
CA ALA A 8 14.34 -10.78 2.89
C ALA A 8 13.26 -10.95 3.95
N ILE A 9 12.79 -12.18 4.15
CA ILE A 9 11.84 -12.56 5.19
C ILE A 9 12.51 -13.67 6.01
N MET A 10 12.42 -13.57 7.33
CA MET A 10 12.96 -14.56 8.26
C MET A 10 11.84 -15.01 9.19
N GLU A 11 11.79 -16.31 9.46
CA GLU A 11 10.83 -16.88 10.41
C GLU A 11 11.09 -16.36 11.83
N GLY A 12 10.03 -16.00 12.54
CA GLY A 12 10.05 -15.43 13.88
C GLY A 12 8.64 -15.03 14.33
N ASP A 13 8.55 -14.39 15.48
CA ASP A 13 7.27 -13.90 15.98
C ASP A 13 6.78 -12.69 15.16
N SER A 14 5.48 -12.66 14.85
CA SER A 14 4.81 -11.51 14.22
C SER A 14 4.92 -10.25 15.09
N LEU A 15 4.71 -9.06 14.49
CA LEU A 15 4.68 -7.82 15.27
C LEU A 15 3.53 -7.84 16.28
N LEU A 16 3.81 -7.45 17.53
CA LEU A 16 2.81 -7.46 18.61
C LEU A 16 1.65 -6.48 18.37
N GLU A 17 1.93 -5.36 17.70
CA GLU A 17 0.97 -4.29 17.47
C GLU A 17 0.95 -3.86 16.00
N LYS A 18 -0.25 -3.61 15.50
CA LYS A 18 -0.44 -2.94 14.21
C LYS A 18 -0.15 -1.45 14.37
N THR A 19 0.86 -0.95 13.66
CA THR A 19 1.21 0.47 13.63
C THR A 19 0.94 1.07 12.25
N TYR A 20 1.18 2.38 12.10
CA TYR A 20 1.10 3.04 10.79
C TYR A 20 2.44 3.04 10.04
N ASN A 21 3.48 2.37 10.56
CA ASN A 21 4.70 2.13 9.80
C ASN A 21 4.37 1.21 8.62
N HIS A 22 4.74 1.62 7.41
CA HIS A 22 4.40 0.88 6.20
C HIS A 22 5.44 1.05 5.10
N ILE A 23 5.42 0.10 4.16
CA ILE A 23 6.14 0.20 2.89
C ILE A 23 5.12 0.43 1.77
N ALA A 24 5.33 1.48 0.99
CA ALA A 24 4.52 1.80 -0.19
C ALA A 24 5.21 1.33 -1.48
N PHE A 25 4.49 0.61 -2.32
CA PHE A 25 4.90 0.28 -3.68
C PHE A 25 4.12 1.13 -4.68
N LYS A 26 4.84 1.72 -5.64
CA LYS A 26 4.23 2.49 -6.72
C LYS A 26 3.52 1.54 -7.69
N VAL A 27 2.27 1.86 -8.02
CA VAL A 27 1.51 1.19 -9.08
C VAL A 27 0.89 2.22 -10.02
N SER A 28 0.46 1.75 -11.20
CA SER A 28 -0.31 2.58 -12.13
C SER A 28 -1.77 2.65 -11.68
N GLU A 29 -2.46 3.74 -11.98
CA GLU A 29 -3.91 3.86 -11.73
C GLU A 29 -4.71 2.81 -12.51
N LYS A 30 -4.23 2.41 -13.69
CA LYS A 30 -4.92 1.42 -14.54
C LYS A 30 -4.92 0.02 -13.94
N ASP A 31 -3.92 -0.28 -13.10
CA ASP A 31 -3.76 -1.60 -12.49
C ASP A 31 -4.36 -1.68 -11.08
N ILE A 32 -4.83 -0.56 -10.52
CA ILE A 32 -5.16 -0.47 -9.09
C ILE A 32 -6.32 -1.39 -8.69
N ASP A 33 -7.38 -1.43 -9.50
CA ASP A 33 -8.56 -2.25 -9.23
C ASP A 33 -8.23 -3.75 -9.37
N LYS A 34 -7.36 -4.09 -10.34
CA LYS A 34 -6.82 -5.46 -10.49
C LYS A 34 -6.04 -5.90 -9.25
N TYR A 35 -5.22 -5.02 -8.67
CA TYR A 35 -4.50 -5.34 -7.44
C TYR A 35 -5.42 -5.42 -6.23
N PHE A 36 -6.42 -4.56 -6.14
CA PHE A 36 -7.43 -4.60 -5.08
C PHE A 36 -8.15 -5.96 -5.06
N ASP A 37 -8.61 -6.45 -6.21
CA ASP A 37 -9.24 -7.76 -6.33
C ASP A 37 -8.29 -8.91 -5.96
N ARG A 38 -7.01 -8.79 -6.30
CA ARG A 38 -5.99 -9.78 -5.90
C ARG A 38 -5.81 -9.81 -4.39
N ILE A 39 -5.72 -8.65 -3.74
CA ILE A 39 -5.57 -8.54 -2.28
C ILE A 39 -6.82 -9.11 -1.59
N LYS A 40 -8.03 -8.78 -2.08
CA LYS A 40 -9.27 -9.37 -1.56
C LYS A 40 -9.28 -10.89 -1.62
N LYS A 41 -8.81 -11.49 -2.73
CA LYS A 41 -8.73 -12.96 -2.88
C LYS A 41 -7.73 -13.62 -1.93
N LEU A 42 -6.72 -12.89 -1.45
CA LEU A 42 -5.77 -13.40 -0.45
C LEU A 42 -6.37 -13.47 0.97
N GLY A 43 -7.53 -12.83 1.20
CA GLY A 43 -8.20 -12.83 2.50
C GLY A 43 -7.44 -12.08 3.60
N VAL A 44 -6.46 -11.25 3.23
CA VAL A 44 -5.73 -10.41 4.17
C VAL A 44 -6.58 -9.21 4.60
N GLU A 45 -6.24 -8.62 5.75
CA GLU A 45 -6.94 -7.44 6.24
C GLU A 45 -6.63 -6.22 5.37
N ILE A 46 -7.68 -5.60 4.82
CA ILE A 46 -7.60 -4.36 4.05
C ILE A 46 -8.17 -3.23 4.92
N LYS A 47 -7.44 -2.12 5.07
CA LYS A 47 -7.99 -0.93 5.74
C LYS A 47 -8.99 -0.25 4.82
N GLU A 48 -10.06 0.28 5.40
CA GLU A 48 -11.10 1.01 4.66
C GLU A 48 -10.48 2.07 3.73
N PRO A 49 -10.82 2.06 2.43
CA PRO A 49 -10.30 3.04 1.50
C PRO A 49 -10.81 4.44 1.88
N ARG A 50 -9.93 5.44 1.78
CA ARG A 50 -10.37 6.83 1.93
C ARG A 50 -11.24 7.25 0.73
N PRO A 51 -12.20 8.17 0.91
CA PRO A 51 -12.97 8.72 -0.21
C PRO A 51 -12.04 9.25 -1.31
N ARG A 52 -12.30 8.87 -2.56
CA ARG A 52 -11.56 9.38 -3.73
C ARG A 52 -11.96 10.84 -3.96
N ALA A 53 -11.03 11.78 -3.82
CA ALA A 53 -11.18 13.10 -4.42
C ALA A 53 -10.64 13.04 -5.87
N GLU A 54 -11.32 13.72 -6.78
CA GLU A 54 -10.89 13.80 -8.18
C GLU A 54 -9.49 14.47 -8.25
N GLY A 55 -8.52 13.79 -8.87
CA GLY A 55 -7.13 14.23 -8.92
C GLY A 55 -6.28 13.91 -7.68
N GLU A 56 -6.79 13.16 -6.70
CA GLU A 56 -5.95 12.58 -5.64
C GLU A 56 -5.44 11.20 -6.01
N ALA A 57 -4.16 10.99 -5.72
CA ALA A 57 -3.53 9.68 -5.73
C ALA A 57 -4.29 8.69 -4.84
N TYR A 58 -4.50 7.49 -5.35
CA TYR A 58 -5.18 6.41 -4.66
C TYR A 58 -4.20 5.53 -3.89
N SER A 59 -4.65 5.07 -2.72
CA SER A 59 -3.89 4.19 -1.83
C SER A 59 -4.74 2.99 -1.41
N ILE A 60 -4.19 1.79 -1.53
CA ILE A 60 -4.73 0.57 -0.90
C ILE A 60 -3.82 0.20 0.24
N TYR A 61 -4.34 0.23 1.46
CA TYR A 61 -3.62 -0.20 2.66
C TYR A 61 -4.09 -1.60 3.07
N PHE A 62 -3.16 -2.51 3.29
CA PHE A 62 -3.46 -3.88 3.71
C PHE A 62 -2.33 -4.45 4.56
N TYR A 63 -2.65 -5.37 5.45
CA TYR A 63 -1.66 -6.08 6.26
C TYR A 63 -1.26 -7.38 5.59
N ASP A 64 -0.05 -7.87 5.89
CA ASP A 64 0.27 -9.28 5.70
C ASP A 64 -0.25 -10.12 6.88
N TYR A 65 0.23 -11.36 7.00
CA TYR A 65 -0.17 -12.29 8.07
C TYR A 65 0.56 -12.04 9.40
N ASP A 66 1.45 -11.05 9.46
CA ASP A 66 2.39 -10.80 10.56
C ASP A 66 2.32 -9.35 11.09
N ASN A 67 1.20 -8.66 10.81
CA ASN A 67 0.89 -7.28 11.20
C ASN A 67 1.74 -6.20 10.51
N HIS A 68 2.46 -6.51 9.42
CA HIS A 68 3.14 -5.49 8.62
C HIS A 68 2.15 -4.79 7.69
N LEU A 69 2.12 -3.46 7.74
CA LEU A 69 1.27 -2.66 6.86
C LEU A 69 1.99 -2.40 5.53
N PHE A 70 1.29 -2.68 4.44
CA PHE A 70 1.72 -2.34 3.09
C PHE A 70 0.75 -1.35 2.45
N GLU A 71 1.28 -0.57 1.49
CA GLU A 71 0.52 0.33 0.66
C GLU A 71 0.80 0.08 -0.83
N LEU A 72 -0.26 0.04 -1.65
CA LEU A 72 -0.14 0.28 -3.09
C LEU A 72 -0.58 1.71 -3.38
N HIS A 73 0.33 2.52 -3.91
CA HIS A 73 0.11 3.95 -4.12
C HIS A 73 0.17 4.33 -5.60
N THR A 74 -0.81 5.12 -6.09
CA THR A 74 -0.84 5.58 -7.49
C THR A 74 -0.20 6.95 -7.70
N GLY A 75 0.11 7.70 -6.65
CA GLY A 75 0.70 9.03 -6.74
C GLY A 75 2.22 9.05 -6.79
N THR A 76 2.75 10.25 -6.93
CA THR A 76 4.18 10.58 -6.86
C THR A 76 4.47 11.56 -5.72
N LEU A 77 5.73 11.67 -5.33
CA LEU A 77 6.16 12.65 -4.34
C LEU A 77 5.87 14.08 -4.82
N ASP A 78 6.14 14.38 -6.09
CA ASP A 78 5.97 15.72 -6.65
C ASP A 78 4.51 16.17 -6.63
N GLU A 79 3.58 15.31 -7.07
CA GLU A 79 2.13 15.59 -6.99
C GLU A 79 1.68 15.88 -5.56
N ARG A 80 2.22 15.14 -4.59
CA ARG A 80 1.89 15.30 -3.18
C ARG A 80 2.45 16.60 -2.61
N LEU A 81 3.67 16.97 -2.98
CA LEU A 81 4.29 18.24 -2.57
C LEU A 81 3.56 19.44 -3.17
N GLU A 82 3.18 19.39 -4.45
CA GLU A 82 2.40 20.46 -5.10
C GLU A 82 1.03 20.65 -4.42
N ARG A 83 0.39 19.57 -3.97
CA ARG A 83 -0.86 19.67 -3.21
C ARG A 83 -0.69 20.38 -1.87
N TYR A 84 0.42 20.16 -1.16
CA TYR A 84 0.69 20.82 0.13
C TYR A 84 1.14 22.28 0.03
N LYS A 85 1.52 22.74 -1.17
CA LYS A 85 1.84 24.15 -1.42
C LYS A 85 0.60 25.03 -1.62
N LYS A 86 -0.57 24.41 -1.85
CA LYS A 86 -1.87 25.10 -1.94
C LYS A 86 -2.47 25.27 -0.55
#